data_AF-A0A813S2T9-F1
#
_entry.id   AF-A0A813S2T9-F1
#
_cell.length_a   1.000
_cell.length_b   1.000
_cell.length_c   1.000
_cell.angle_alpha   90.00
_cell.angle_beta   90.00
_cell.angle_gamma   90.00
#
_symmetry.space_group_name_H-M   'P 1'
#
loop_
_entity.id
_entity.type
_entity.pdbx_description
1 polymer ?
#
loop_
_entity_poly.entity_id
_entity_poly.type
_entity_poly.pdbx_seq_one_letter_code
_entity_poly.pdbx_strand_id
1 'polypeptide(L)'
;MANTNHTSICGSFEISCSTLLPCDSSSNICNEPNHICVHHPRCKNHPVCYPMSMIDRQLCPPLTKWINTGNITDARYMHKASILPDGKVLIVGGINSHPLALKTAEIYDPSTGIWSGTQNMTYARFGHTSSILTNGKVLVTGGNGNGYYQNTTEWYDPLTRTWKTTGSMSYTRFGHTASILPNGKVLVTGGDSHGHYLNSAELYDPLTETWTTTGNMKYPRYQHTASVLVNGKVLVTGGCANDYLNSTELYDPSTGAWTVAAVMNNALCSHTASVLANGKVLITGGSSSRAVALNSSALYDPSTGNWTSTVNMNNGRHFHTASVLPNGDVLITGGYNGTNSLNTAELYNPSTGTWTIMDVMNSARSIHTASVLKNGKILITGGTDNSALNSAELY
;
A
#
# COMPACT_ATOMS: atom_id res chain seq x y z
N MET A 1 0.62 2.21 41.09
CA MET A 1 1.45 1.05 40.72
C MET A 1 0.52 -0.01 40.14
N ALA A 2 0.42 -0.08 38.81
CA ALA A 2 -0.41 -1.06 38.12
C ALA A 2 0.44 -1.66 37.00
N ASN A 3 0.79 -2.93 37.15
CA ASN A 3 1.52 -3.71 36.15
C ASN A 3 0.54 -4.17 35.06
N THR A 4 0.92 -3.91 33.83
CA THR A 4 0.27 -4.32 32.58
C THR A 4 0.41 -5.83 32.37
N ASN A 5 -0.70 -6.56 32.43
CA ASN A 5 -0.80 -7.91 31.87
C ASN A 5 -1.14 -7.79 30.37
N HIS A 6 -0.15 -8.04 29.51
CA HIS A 6 -0.39 -8.37 28.11
C HIS A 6 -0.64 -9.88 28.01
N THR A 7 -1.90 -10.28 27.94
CA THR A 7 -2.30 -11.61 27.48
C THR A 7 -2.25 -11.62 25.95
N SER A 8 -1.21 -12.25 25.39
CA SER A 8 -1.11 -12.56 23.96
C SER A 8 -2.04 -13.74 23.62
N ILE A 9 -2.78 -13.54 22.53
CA ILE A 9 -3.77 -14.43 21.95
C ILE A 9 -3.06 -15.61 21.27
N CYS A 10 -2.83 -16.69 22.00
CA CYS A 10 -2.84 -18.04 21.46
C CYS A 10 -3.88 -18.82 22.28
N GLY A 11 -4.86 -19.43 21.61
CA GLY A 11 -5.94 -20.17 22.25
C GLY A 11 -5.43 -21.17 23.29
N SER A 12 -6.24 -21.37 24.33
CA SER A 12 -6.00 -22.17 25.53
C SER A 12 -5.57 -23.62 25.26
N PHE A 13 -4.29 -23.82 24.95
CA PHE A 13 -3.56 -25.03 25.24
C PHE A 13 -2.22 -24.62 25.85
N GLU A 14 -2.19 -24.51 27.19
CA GLU A 14 -0.91 -24.54 27.90
C GLU A 14 -0.30 -25.93 27.69
N ILE A 15 0.56 -26.05 26.68
CA ILE A 15 1.40 -27.22 26.53
C ILE A 15 2.46 -27.11 27.63
N SER A 16 2.27 -27.87 28.70
CA SER A 16 3.31 -28.05 29.71
C SER A 16 4.41 -28.91 29.12
N CYS A 17 5.66 -28.44 29.11
CA CYS A 17 6.78 -29.25 28.63
C CYS A 17 6.94 -30.57 29.42
N SER A 18 6.35 -30.69 30.62
CA SER A 18 6.33 -31.92 31.42
C SER A 18 5.34 -32.98 30.92
N THR A 19 4.42 -32.64 30.01
CA THR A 19 3.43 -33.57 29.46
C THR A 19 3.79 -34.09 28.07
N LEU A 20 4.90 -33.62 27.49
CA LEU A 20 5.41 -34.10 26.21
C LEU A 20 6.49 -35.17 26.43
N LEU A 21 6.49 -36.19 25.57
CA LEU A 21 7.49 -37.25 25.64
C LEU A 21 8.85 -36.73 25.15
N PRO A 22 9.96 -37.15 25.80
CA PRO A 22 11.30 -36.77 25.34
C PRO A 22 11.60 -37.42 24.00
N CYS A 23 12.21 -36.65 23.09
CA CYS A 23 12.79 -37.21 21.87
C CYS A 23 14.20 -37.73 22.17
N ASP A 24 14.59 -38.84 21.53
CA ASP A 24 15.98 -39.29 21.59
C ASP A 24 16.86 -38.29 20.82
N SER A 25 17.71 -37.57 21.57
CA SER A 25 18.57 -36.52 21.04
C SER A 25 19.67 -37.03 20.11
N SER A 26 19.93 -38.34 20.08
CA SER A 26 20.95 -38.95 19.21
C SER A 26 20.40 -39.37 17.84
N SER A 27 19.12 -39.76 17.79
CA SER A 27 18.46 -40.27 16.59
C SER A 27 17.38 -39.36 16.01
N ASN A 28 16.92 -38.34 16.76
CA ASN A 28 15.77 -37.49 16.42
C ASN A 28 14.47 -38.28 16.16
N ILE A 29 14.32 -39.45 16.79
CA ILE A 29 13.16 -40.34 16.62
C ILE A 29 12.29 -40.32 17.86
N CYS A 30 10.97 -40.38 17.63
CA CYS A 30 9.96 -40.61 18.64
C CYS A 30 9.56 -42.08 18.68
N ASN A 31 9.48 -42.65 19.87
CA ASN A 31 9.08 -44.05 20.05
C ASN A 31 7.59 -44.28 19.77
N GLU A 32 6.78 -43.21 19.82
CA GLU A 32 5.36 -43.27 19.52
C GLU A 32 5.08 -43.12 18.02
N PRO A 33 4.24 -43.99 17.43
CA PRO A 33 3.82 -43.82 16.05
C PRO A 33 3.06 -42.50 15.86
N ASN A 34 3.19 -41.90 14.68
CA ASN A 34 2.60 -40.62 14.32
C ASN A 34 3.04 -39.41 15.17
N HIS A 35 4.26 -39.43 15.72
CA HIS A 35 4.87 -38.29 16.40
C HIS A 35 6.15 -37.84 15.68
N ILE A 36 6.45 -36.54 15.75
CA ILE A 36 7.69 -35.96 15.23
C ILE A 36 8.48 -35.29 16.35
N CYS A 37 9.79 -35.25 16.18
CA CYS A 37 10.71 -34.58 17.07
C CYS A 37 10.77 -33.06 16.71
N VAL A 38 10.44 -32.17 17.64
CA VAL A 38 10.44 -30.71 17.42
C VAL A 38 11.13 -29.95 18.55
N HIS A 39 11.83 -28.87 18.18
CA HIS A 39 12.39 -27.91 19.12
C HIS A 39 11.34 -26.83 19.46
N HIS A 40 10.66 -26.99 20.59
CA HIS A 40 9.63 -26.06 21.02
C HIS A 40 10.22 -24.86 21.78
N PRO A 41 9.92 -23.59 21.42
CA PRO A 41 10.55 -22.40 21.99
C PRO A 41 10.38 -22.23 23.51
N ARG A 42 9.32 -22.80 24.09
CA ARG A 42 9.09 -22.81 25.55
C ARG A 42 9.80 -23.95 26.28
N CYS A 43 10.16 -25.02 25.58
CA CYS A 43 10.87 -26.17 26.14
C CYS A 43 12.37 -25.96 25.89
N LYS A 44 12.91 -24.97 26.60
CA LYS A 44 14.29 -24.48 26.45
C LYS A 44 15.33 -25.50 26.95
N ASN A 45 15.46 -26.70 26.36
CA ASN A 45 16.74 -27.43 26.33
C ASN A 45 16.71 -28.81 25.66
N HIS A 46 15.56 -29.38 25.28
CA HIS A 46 15.54 -30.67 24.58
C HIS A 46 14.43 -30.72 23.52
N PRO A 47 14.67 -31.38 22.37
CA PRO A 47 13.61 -31.66 21.43
C PRO A 47 12.62 -32.64 22.05
N VAL A 48 11.34 -32.46 21.73
CA VAL A 48 10.21 -33.21 22.31
C VAL A 48 9.39 -33.86 21.21
N CYS A 49 8.75 -34.99 21.54
CA CYS A 49 7.89 -35.72 20.64
C CYS A 49 6.48 -35.14 20.60
N TYR A 50 6.01 -34.82 19.40
CA TYR A 50 4.80 -34.05 19.16
C TYR A 50 3.86 -34.82 18.22
N PRO A 51 2.57 -35.00 18.55
CA PRO A 51 1.66 -35.77 17.70
C PRO A 51 1.40 -35.05 16.39
N MET A 52 1.46 -35.77 15.27
CA MET A 52 1.21 -35.20 13.94
C MET A 52 -0.23 -34.65 13.80
N SER A 53 -1.19 -35.18 14.57
CA SER A 53 -2.56 -34.66 14.62
C SER A 53 -2.69 -33.23 15.19
N MET A 54 -1.69 -32.77 15.94
CA MET A 54 -1.63 -31.40 16.47
C MET A 54 -0.91 -30.42 15.54
N ILE A 55 -0.28 -30.91 14.46
CA ILE A 55 0.43 -30.06 13.48
C ILE A 55 -0.57 -29.32 12.57
N ASP A 56 -1.73 -29.92 12.31
CA ASP A 56 -2.79 -29.34 11.48
C ASP A 56 -3.56 -28.21 12.20
N ARG A 57 -3.40 -28.06 13.52
CA ARG A 57 -3.93 -26.95 14.30
C ARG A 57 -2.83 -25.96 14.63
N GLN A 58 -2.56 -25.06 13.68
CA GLN A 58 -2.01 -23.71 13.89
C GLN A 58 -1.01 -23.62 15.06
N LEU A 59 0.04 -24.45 15.01
CA LEU A 59 1.27 -24.18 15.77
C LEU A 59 1.75 -22.82 15.28
N CYS A 60 1.69 -21.82 16.18
CA CYS A 60 2.04 -20.41 15.99
C CYS A 60 2.47 -20.08 14.55
N PRO A 61 1.68 -19.31 13.75
CA PRO A 61 2.20 -18.80 12.49
C PRO A 61 3.60 -18.23 12.77
N PRO A 62 4.62 -18.56 11.95
CA PRO A 62 5.99 -18.15 12.21
C PRO A 62 5.94 -16.68 12.58
N LEU A 63 6.51 -16.33 13.75
CA LEU A 63 6.47 -14.97 14.31
C LEU A 63 6.67 -14.00 13.15
N THR A 64 5.60 -13.30 12.79
CA THR A 64 5.55 -12.53 11.56
C THR A 64 6.36 -11.27 11.79
N LYS A 65 7.68 -11.38 11.62
CA LYS A 65 8.61 -10.35 12.05
C LYS A 65 9.04 -9.53 10.84
N TRP A 66 9.05 -8.22 11.02
CA TRP A 66 9.68 -7.31 10.08
C TRP A 66 11.20 -7.49 10.06
N ILE A 67 11.75 -7.70 8.86
CA ILE A 67 13.19 -7.91 8.63
C ILE A 67 13.70 -6.80 7.70
N ASN A 68 14.79 -6.12 8.08
CA ASN A 68 15.43 -5.14 7.21
C ASN A 68 16.01 -5.82 5.96
N THR A 69 15.74 -5.28 4.77
CA THR A 69 16.18 -5.84 3.47
C THR A 69 17.16 -4.94 2.73
N GLY A 70 18.18 -4.48 3.44
CA GLY A 70 19.13 -3.49 2.93
C GLY A 70 18.51 -2.10 2.81
N ASN A 71 19.34 -1.16 2.35
CA ASN A 71 18.97 0.25 2.22
C ASN A 71 18.99 0.66 0.75
N ILE A 72 18.05 1.52 0.39
CA ILE A 72 18.11 2.27 -0.87
C ILE A 72 19.20 3.34 -0.78
N THR A 73 19.74 3.75 -1.92
CA THR A 73 20.88 4.68 -1.96
C THR A 73 20.48 6.06 -1.46
N ASP A 74 19.39 6.59 -2.01
CA ASP A 74 18.82 7.87 -1.61
C ASP A 74 17.61 7.65 -0.70
N ALA A 75 17.68 8.20 0.51
CA ALA A 75 16.53 8.30 1.39
C ALA A 75 15.40 9.07 0.68
N ARG A 76 14.18 8.54 0.69
CA ARG A 76 13.07 9.12 -0.07
C ARG A 76 11.70 8.83 0.53
N TYR A 77 10.78 9.78 0.36
CA TYR A 77 9.35 9.63 0.57
C TYR A 77 8.58 10.27 -0.59
N MET A 78 7.26 10.06 -0.67
CA MET A 78 6.44 10.46 -1.84
C MET A 78 6.91 9.88 -3.18
N HIS A 79 7.76 8.85 -3.14
CA HIS A 79 8.12 8.02 -4.29
C HIS A 79 6.98 7.05 -4.60
N LYS A 80 7.09 6.36 -5.74
CA LYS A 80 6.18 5.27 -6.09
C LYS A 80 6.95 3.98 -6.28
N ALA A 81 6.28 2.86 -6.00
CA ALA A 81 6.78 1.52 -6.19
C ALA A 81 5.90 0.77 -7.21
N SER A 82 6.51 0.00 -8.08
CA SER A 82 5.84 -0.82 -9.10
C SER A 82 6.47 -2.22 -9.14
N ILE A 83 5.63 -3.26 -9.06
CA ILE A 83 6.07 -4.65 -9.19
C ILE A 83 6.19 -4.99 -10.67
N LEU A 84 7.41 -5.13 -11.16
CA LEU A 84 7.69 -5.43 -12.57
C LEU A 84 7.19 -6.83 -12.96
N PRO A 85 6.98 -7.12 -14.26
CA PRO A 85 6.52 -8.43 -14.72
C PRO A 85 7.40 -9.61 -14.24
N ASP A 86 8.70 -9.38 -14.08
CA ASP A 86 9.67 -10.36 -13.57
C ASP A 86 9.61 -10.55 -12.03
N GLY A 87 8.79 -9.78 -11.32
CA GLY A 87 8.59 -9.84 -9.88
C GLY A 87 9.51 -8.92 -9.06
N LYS A 88 10.43 -8.17 -9.68
CA LYS A 88 11.23 -7.16 -8.99
C LYS A 88 10.41 -5.91 -8.67
N VAL A 89 10.88 -5.11 -7.72
CA VAL A 89 10.18 -3.86 -7.32
C VAL A 89 11.00 -2.66 -7.77
N LEU A 90 10.46 -1.88 -8.71
CA LEU A 90 11.02 -0.59 -9.09
C LEU A 90 10.48 0.50 -8.17
N ILE A 91 11.37 1.27 -7.54
CA ILE A 91 11.02 2.53 -6.87
C ILE A 91 11.49 3.71 -7.70
N VAL A 92 10.68 4.77 -7.76
CA VAL A 92 10.90 5.90 -8.67
C VAL A 92 10.70 7.24 -7.96
N GLY A 93 11.65 8.15 -8.17
CA GLY A 93 11.55 9.54 -7.74
C GLY A 93 11.41 9.67 -6.22
N GLY A 94 10.56 10.59 -5.78
CA GLY A 94 10.41 10.95 -4.36
C GLY A 94 11.25 12.18 -4.01
N ILE A 95 11.26 12.52 -2.72
CA ILE A 95 11.97 13.66 -2.18
C ILE A 95 12.79 13.21 -0.98
N ASN A 96 14.02 13.71 -0.85
CA ASN A 96 14.93 13.39 0.26
C ASN A 96 14.83 14.43 1.39
N SER A 97 15.69 14.32 2.41
CA SER A 97 15.70 15.24 3.56
C SER A 97 16.19 16.66 3.23
N HIS A 98 16.84 16.87 2.08
CA HIS A 98 17.27 18.18 1.61
C HIS A 98 16.37 18.56 0.43
N PRO A 99 15.19 19.15 0.66
CA PRO A 99 13.94 19.05 -0.14
C PRO A 99 14.11 19.11 -1.67
N LEU A 100 14.73 18.07 -2.22
CA LEU A 100 15.13 17.96 -3.60
C LEU A 100 14.37 16.77 -4.15
N ALA A 101 13.58 17.06 -5.18
CA ALA A 101 12.95 16.02 -5.96
C ALA A 101 14.06 15.13 -6.56
N LEU A 102 13.84 13.83 -6.51
CA LEU A 102 14.76 12.83 -7.05
C LEU A 102 14.33 12.46 -8.47
N LYS A 103 15.34 12.31 -9.35
CA LYS A 103 15.20 11.65 -10.66
C LYS A 103 15.68 10.20 -10.65
N THR A 104 16.23 9.76 -9.53
CA THR A 104 16.80 8.42 -9.38
C THR A 104 15.70 7.38 -9.22
N ALA A 105 15.96 6.18 -9.72
CA ALA A 105 15.11 5.02 -9.55
C ALA A 105 15.98 3.79 -9.25
N GLU A 106 15.49 2.92 -8.39
CA GLU A 106 16.20 1.74 -7.90
C GLU A 106 15.30 0.51 -8.00
N ILE A 107 15.89 -0.66 -8.20
CA ILE A 107 15.18 -1.94 -8.29
C ILE A 107 15.62 -2.84 -7.15
N TYR A 108 14.65 -3.36 -6.42
CA TYR A 108 14.82 -4.45 -5.47
C TYR A 108 14.56 -5.80 -6.14
N ASP A 109 15.52 -6.72 -6.01
CA ASP A 109 15.35 -8.11 -6.40
C ASP A 109 14.99 -8.97 -5.18
N PRO A 110 13.74 -9.45 -5.05
CA PRO A 110 13.31 -10.22 -3.90
C PRO A 110 13.93 -11.62 -3.81
N SER A 111 14.58 -12.12 -4.87
CA SER A 111 15.29 -13.41 -4.85
C SER A 111 16.67 -13.31 -4.17
N THR A 112 17.29 -12.12 -4.20
CA THR A 112 18.62 -11.88 -3.64
C THR A 112 18.60 -10.93 -2.45
N GLY A 113 17.53 -10.14 -2.29
CA GLY A 113 17.43 -9.08 -1.29
C GLY A 113 18.27 -7.84 -1.62
N ILE A 114 18.75 -7.71 -2.86
CA ILE A 114 19.69 -6.65 -3.27
C ILE A 114 18.95 -5.51 -3.98
N TRP A 115 19.38 -4.29 -3.69
CA TRP A 115 18.99 -3.07 -4.40
C TRP A 115 20.01 -2.73 -5.49
N SER A 116 19.53 -2.27 -6.64
CA SER A 116 20.36 -1.84 -7.76
C SER A 116 19.84 -0.55 -8.39
N GLY A 117 20.74 0.39 -8.69
CA GLY A 117 20.38 1.61 -9.40
C GLY A 117 19.97 1.35 -10.85
N THR A 118 19.08 2.18 -11.36
CA THR A 118 18.73 2.23 -12.79
C THR A 118 19.26 3.53 -13.42
N GLN A 119 19.03 3.72 -14.72
CA GLN A 119 19.19 5.04 -15.31
C GLN A 119 18.25 6.06 -14.65
N ASN A 120 18.65 7.32 -14.66
CA ASN A 120 17.80 8.40 -14.13
C ASN A 120 16.66 8.73 -15.09
N MET A 121 15.52 9.14 -14.53
CA MET A 121 14.50 9.87 -15.27
C MET A 121 15.07 11.19 -15.81
N THR A 122 14.41 11.72 -16.83
CA THR A 122 14.68 13.06 -17.37
C THR A 122 14.31 14.11 -16.33
N TYR A 123 13.14 13.96 -15.70
CA TYR A 123 12.64 14.92 -14.73
C TYR A 123 12.60 14.35 -13.32
N ALA A 124 13.17 15.09 -12.38
CA ALA A 124 13.02 14.81 -10.96
C ALA A 124 11.58 15.07 -10.51
N ARG A 125 11.01 14.17 -9.70
CA ARG A 125 9.59 14.29 -9.29
C ARG A 125 9.26 13.55 -7.99
N PHE A 126 8.34 14.11 -7.23
CA PHE A 126 7.64 13.43 -6.11
C PHE A 126 6.13 13.73 -6.16
N GLY A 127 5.31 12.91 -5.51
CA GLY A 127 3.84 13.05 -5.57
C GLY A 127 3.26 12.82 -6.98
N HIS A 128 4.03 12.14 -7.83
CA HIS A 128 3.63 11.63 -9.14
C HIS A 128 2.87 10.32 -8.98
N THR A 129 2.35 9.78 -10.08
CA THR A 129 1.78 8.42 -10.13
C THR A 129 2.68 7.50 -10.97
N SER A 130 2.63 6.19 -10.68
CA SER A 130 3.26 5.14 -11.49
C SER A 130 2.22 4.10 -11.88
N SER A 131 2.21 3.65 -13.13
CA SER A 131 1.26 2.64 -13.63
C SER A 131 1.98 1.65 -14.54
N ILE A 132 1.82 0.35 -14.26
CA ILE A 132 2.37 -0.72 -15.10
C ILE A 132 1.44 -0.92 -16.29
N LEU A 133 1.88 -0.54 -17.48
CA LEU A 133 1.13 -0.68 -18.71
C LEU A 133 0.99 -2.16 -19.10
N THR A 134 0.01 -2.46 -19.97
CA THR A 134 -0.24 -3.83 -20.47
C THR A 134 0.95 -4.43 -21.22
N ASN A 135 1.86 -3.59 -21.74
CA ASN A 135 3.11 -4.01 -22.37
C ASN A 135 4.28 -4.20 -21.38
N GLY A 136 4.02 -4.09 -20.06
CA GLY A 136 5.01 -4.28 -19.00
C GLY A 136 5.87 -3.05 -18.67
N LYS A 137 5.77 -1.95 -19.42
CA LYS A 137 6.48 -0.70 -19.12
C LYS A 137 5.83 0.02 -17.94
N VAL A 138 6.62 0.79 -17.19
CA VAL A 138 6.10 1.59 -16.07
C VAL A 138 5.95 3.04 -16.51
N LEU A 139 4.71 3.50 -16.66
CA LEU A 139 4.38 4.90 -16.93
C LEU A 139 4.49 5.72 -15.64
N VAL A 140 5.15 6.86 -15.70
CA VAL A 140 5.34 7.79 -14.58
C VAL A 140 4.90 9.18 -15.02
N THR A 141 3.94 9.76 -14.32
CA THR A 141 3.29 11.01 -14.77
C THR A 141 3.09 12.04 -13.66
N GLY A 142 3.27 13.31 -14.02
CA GLY A 142 3.11 14.48 -13.16
C GLY A 142 4.07 14.53 -11.97
N GLY A 143 3.58 15.07 -10.85
CA GLY A 143 4.35 15.31 -9.63
C GLY A 143 4.97 16.71 -9.58
N ASN A 144 5.73 16.97 -8.52
CA ASN A 144 6.48 18.21 -8.31
C ASN A 144 7.98 17.97 -8.52
N GLY A 145 8.62 18.77 -9.37
CA GLY A 145 10.06 18.82 -9.55
C GLY A 145 10.61 20.15 -9.03
N ASN A 146 11.06 20.17 -7.77
CA ASN A 146 11.70 21.34 -7.13
C ASN A 146 10.86 22.63 -7.19
N GLY A 147 9.58 22.54 -6.82
CA GLY A 147 8.65 23.68 -6.78
C GLY A 147 7.73 23.80 -7.99
N TYR A 148 8.03 23.11 -9.09
CA TYR A 148 7.24 23.15 -10.32
C TYR A 148 6.39 21.89 -10.45
N TYR A 149 5.06 22.03 -10.49
CA TYR A 149 4.20 20.90 -10.83
C TYR A 149 4.31 20.60 -12.31
N GLN A 150 4.32 19.31 -12.63
CA GLN A 150 4.64 18.83 -13.97
C GLN A 150 3.41 18.23 -14.64
N ASN A 151 3.35 18.35 -15.96
CA ASN A 151 2.46 17.61 -16.84
C ASN A 151 3.21 16.55 -17.67
N THR A 152 4.53 16.45 -17.47
CA THR A 152 5.40 15.53 -18.21
C THR A 152 5.14 14.09 -17.82
N THR A 153 5.31 13.21 -18.80
CA THR A 153 5.18 11.77 -18.62
C THR A 153 6.39 11.06 -19.23
N GLU A 154 6.86 10.03 -18.53
CA GLU A 154 7.96 9.17 -18.96
C GLU A 154 7.55 7.72 -18.76
N TRP A 155 8.10 6.80 -19.55
CA TRP A 155 7.99 5.38 -19.24
C TRP A 155 9.36 4.75 -19.04
N TYR A 156 9.41 3.78 -18.14
CA TYR A 156 10.54 2.89 -17.93
C TYR A 156 10.29 1.55 -18.63
N ASP A 157 11.26 1.11 -19.42
CA ASP A 157 11.26 -0.23 -20.01
C ASP A 157 12.12 -1.17 -19.17
N PRO A 158 11.53 -2.18 -18.50
CA PRO A 158 12.28 -3.09 -17.65
C PRO A 158 13.21 -4.04 -18.42
N LEU A 159 13.00 -4.25 -19.73
CA LEU A 159 13.86 -5.11 -20.54
C LEU A 159 15.18 -4.41 -20.88
N THR A 160 15.11 -3.14 -21.28
CA THR A 160 16.30 -2.35 -21.64
C THR A 160 16.86 -1.55 -20.48
N ARG A 161 16.09 -1.41 -19.38
CA ARG A 161 16.40 -0.59 -18.19
C ARG A 161 16.60 0.89 -18.50
N THR A 162 15.85 1.41 -19.47
CA THR A 162 15.94 2.80 -19.94
C THR A 162 14.65 3.58 -19.70
N TRP A 163 14.78 4.88 -19.56
CA TRP A 163 13.66 5.83 -19.51
C TRP A 163 13.47 6.51 -20.86
N LYS A 164 12.22 6.81 -21.22
CA LYS A 164 11.88 7.61 -22.40
C LYS A 164 10.73 8.57 -22.07
N THR A 165 10.85 9.82 -22.50
CA THR A 165 9.74 10.78 -22.49
C THR A 165 8.67 10.40 -23.51
N THR A 166 7.42 10.72 -23.20
CA THR A 166 6.27 10.45 -24.06
C THR A 166 5.30 11.64 -24.04
N GLY A 167 4.10 11.50 -24.60
CA GLY A 167 3.07 12.54 -24.60
C GLY A 167 2.85 13.13 -23.19
N SER A 168 2.57 14.43 -23.12
CA SER A 168 2.34 15.14 -21.86
C SER A 168 0.86 15.43 -21.63
N MET A 169 0.45 15.50 -20.35
CA MET A 169 -0.89 15.92 -19.97
C MET A 169 -1.13 17.38 -20.35
N SER A 170 -2.40 17.75 -20.49
CA SER A 170 -2.83 19.13 -20.75
C SER A 170 -2.65 20.01 -19.52
N TYR A 171 -2.78 19.42 -18.32
CA TYR A 171 -2.65 20.11 -17.04
C TYR A 171 -1.49 19.55 -16.22
N THR A 172 -0.82 20.41 -15.45
CA THR A 172 0.13 19.97 -14.43
C THR A 172 -0.61 19.34 -13.25
N ARG A 173 -0.08 18.26 -12.68
CA ARG A 173 -0.78 17.52 -11.61
C ARG A 173 0.17 17.05 -10.51
N PHE A 174 -0.07 17.49 -9.29
CA PHE A 174 0.53 16.94 -8.07
C PHE A 174 -0.53 16.26 -7.19
N GLY A 175 -0.22 15.08 -6.63
CA GLY A 175 -1.16 14.38 -5.74
C GLY A 175 -2.45 13.89 -6.43
N HIS A 176 -2.42 13.72 -7.75
CA HIS A 176 -3.49 13.10 -8.53
C HIS A 176 -3.48 11.57 -8.39
N THR A 177 -4.50 10.90 -8.92
CA THR A 177 -4.54 9.44 -9.04
C THR A 177 -4.47 9.01 -10.51
N ALA A 178 -3.94 7.81 -10.74
CA ALA A 178 -3.91 7.15 -12.04
C ALA A 178 -4.55 5.75 -11.91
N SER A 179 -5.37 5.36 -12.88
CA SER A 179 -6.09 4.08 -12.89
C SER A 179 -5.97 3.45 -14.28
N ILE A 180 -5.46 2.21 -14.33
CA ILE A 180 -5.43 1.43 -15.58
C ILE A 180 -6.83 0.88 -15.82
N LEU A 181 -7.42 1.25 -16.94
CA LEU A 181 -8.76 0.85 -17.33
C LEU A 181 -8.76 -0.53 -18.01
N PRO A 182 -9.90 -1.24 -18.08
CA PRO A 182 -9.99 -2.54 -18.76
C PRO A 182 -9.57 -2.52 -20.24
N ASN A 183 -9.67 -1.35 -20.90
CA ASN A 183 -9.22 -1.16 -22.29
C ASN A 183 -7.70 -0.86 -22.42
N GLY A 184 -6.95 -0.91 -21.32
CA GLY A 184 -5.51 -0.66 -21.29
C GLY A 184 -5.08 0.82 -21.23
N LYS A 185 -6.02 1.77 -21.34
CA LYS A 185 -5.72 3.21 -21.16
C LYS A 185 -5.49 3.54 -19.68
N VAL A 186 -4.74 4.61 -19.42
CA VAL A 186 -4.54 5.13 -18.06
C VAL A 186 -5.38 6.38 -17.88
N LEU A 187 -6.34 6.34 -16.97
CA LEU A 187 -7.12 7.50 -16.54
C LEU A 187 -6.36 8.23 -15.43
N VAL A 188 -6.08 9.52 -15.60
CA VAL A 188 -5.63 10.41 -14.53
C VAL A 188 -6.74 11.36 -14.12
N THR A 189 -6.89 11.58 -12.82
CA THR A 189 -7.99 12.40 -12.27
C THR A 189 -7.50 13.33 -11.19
N GLY A 190 -8.02 14.56 -11.20
CA GLY A 190 -7.74 15.58 -10.18
C GLY A 190 -6.26 15.94 -10.05
N GLY A 191 -5.84 16.26 -8.83
CA GLY A 191 -4.53 16.80 -8.53
C GLY A 191 -4.56 18.32 -8.35
N ASP A 192 -3.44 18.84 -7.86
CA ASP A 192 -3.19 20.27 -7.73
C ASP A 192 -2.32 20.76 -8.90
N SER A 193 -2.66 21.93 -9.42
CA SER A 193 -1.98 22.67 -10.48
C SER A 193 -1.63 24.09 -9.99
N HIS A 194 -0.66 24.18 -9.07
CA HIS A 194 -0.15 25.42 -8.47
C HIS A 194 -1.20 26.19 -7.66
N GLY A 195 -1.89 25.50 -6.75
CA GLY A 195 -2.98 26.04 -5.92
C GLY A 195 -4.35 25.94 -6.58
N HIS A 196 -4.41 25.45 -7.83
CA HIS A 196 -5.65 25.20 -8.54
C HIS A 196 -5.98 23.70 -8.50
N TYR A 197 -6.86 23.30 -7.59
CA TYR A 197 -7.36 21.93 -7.51
C TYR A 197 -8.18 21.59 -8.75
N LEU A 198 -7.86 20.47 -9.40
CA LEU A 198 -8.46 20.07 -10.66
C LEU A 198 -9.65 19.14 -10.43
N ASN A 199 -10.70 19.33 -11.21
CA ASN A 199 -11.76 18.36 -11.43
C ASN A 199 -11.63 17.63 -12.79
N SER A 200 -10.63 18.01 -13.59
CA SER A 200 -10.40 17.45 -14.91
C SER A 200 -9.81 16.05 -14.86
N ALA A 201 -10.10 15.28 -15.91
CA ALA A 201 -9.53 13.97 -16.14
C ALA A 201 -9.01 13.82 -17.57
N GLU A 202 -7.99 12.97 -17.73
CA GLU A 202 -7.33 12.72 -19.02
C GLU A 202 -7.02 11.22 -19.16
N LEU A 203 -6.96 10.75 -20.40
CA LEU A 203 -6.67 9.37 -20.77
C LEU A 203 -5.36 9.33 -21.54
N TYR A 204 -4.40 8.55 -21.05
CA TYR A 204 -3.22 8.15 -21.80
C TYR A 204 -3.50 6.87 -22.58
N ASP A 205 -3.24 6.92 -23.88
CA ASP A 205 -3.30 5.77 -24.75
C ASP A 205 -1.88 5.22 -24.98
N PRO A 206 -1.53 4.04 -24.45
CA PRO A 206 -0.18 3.49 -24.59
C PRO A 206 0.15 3.05 -26.02
N LEU A 207 -0.82 2.93 -26.92
CA LEU A 207 -0.59 2.57 -28.33
C LEU A 207 -0.15 3.79 -29.15
N THR A 208 -0.76 4.94 -28.90
CA THR A 208 -0.44 6.18 -29.61
C THR A 208 0.55 7.06 -28.84
N GLU A 209 0.84 6.74 -27.58
CA GLU A 209 1.72 7.53 -26.71
C GLU A 209 1.20 8.98 -26.48
N THR A 210 -0.12 9.18 -26.51
CA THR A 210 -0.76 10.50 -26.39
C THR A 210 -1.77 10.59 -25.26
N TRP A 211 -1.93 11.80 -24.71
CA TRP A 211 -3.01 12.13 -23.78
C TRP A 211 -4.21 12.75 -24.51
N THR A 212 -5.41 12.47 -24.01
CA THR A 212 -6.67 13.05 -24.46
C THR A 212 -7.52 13.45 -23.26
N THR A 213 -8.19 14.59 -23.30
CA THR A 213 -9.13 14.99 -22.25
C THR A 213 -10.40 14.13 -22.32
N THR A 214 -11.03 13.89 -21.16
CA THR A 214 -12.34 13.23 -21.05
C THR A 214 -13.27 14.09 -20.20
N GLY A 215 -14.44 13.56 -19.80
CA GLY A 215 -15.35 14.28 -18.92
C GLY A 215 -14.70 14.70 -17.59
N ASN A 216 -15.31 15.68 -16.93
CA ASN A 216 -14.83 16.24 -15.68
C ASN A 216 -15.67 15.77 -14.48
N MET A 217 -15.02 15.60 -13.34
CA MET A 217 -15.70 15.47 -12.05
C MET A 217 -16.48 16.75 -11.71
N LYS A 218 -17.48 16.64 -10.86
CA LYS A 218 -18.20 17.78 -10.28
C LYS A 218 -17.33 18.53 -9.27
N TYR A 219 -16.58 17.82 -8.43
CA TYR A 219 -15.78 18.42 -7.37
C TYR A 219 -14.27 18.28 -7.65
N PRO A 220 -13.52 19.40 -7.65
CA PRO A 220 -12.07 19.33 -7.78
C PRO A 220 -11.45 18.70 -6.54
N ARG A 221 -10.36 17.93 -6.71
CA ARG A 221 -9.75 17.17 -5.61
C ARG A 221 -8.30 16.79 -5.88
N TYR A 222 -7.50 16.70 -4.83
CA TYR A 222 -6.19 16.04 -4.82
C TYR A 222 -6.04 15.18 -3.56
N GLN A 223 -5.06 14.26 -3.53
CA GLN A 223 -4.88 13.28 -2.43
C GLN A 223 -6.15 12.45 -2.12
N HIS A 224 -7.00 12.29 -3.12
CA HIS A 224 -8.13 11.36 -3.13
C HIS A 224 -7.68 9.94 -3.47
N THR A 225 -8.60 8.99 -3.38
CA THR A 225 -8.38 7.63 -3.87
C THR A 225 -9.21 7.37 -5.12
N ALA A 226 -8.71 6.49 -5.99
CA ALA A 226 -9.42 6.01 -7.17
C ALA A 226 -9.33 4.48 -7.22
N SER A 227 -10.46 3.80 -7.41
CA SER A 227 -10.56 2.34 -7.43
C SER A 227 -11.29 1.88 -8.68
N VAL A 228 -10.64 1.06 -9.50
CA VAL A 228 -11.29 0.39 -10.64
C VAL A 228 -12.17 -0.73 -10.09
N LEU A 229 -13.47 -0.62 -10.32
CA LEU A 229 -14.47 -1.56 -9.85
C LEU A 229 -14.58 -2.77 -10.78
N VAL A 230 -15.19 -3.85 -10.30
CA VAL A 230 -15.41 -5.09 -11.07
C VAL A 230 -16.21 -4.84 -12.36
N ASN A 231 -17.11 -3.85 -12.34
CA ASN A 231 -17.88 -3.45 -13.52
C ASN A 231 -17.11 -2.52 -14.50
N GLY A 232 -15.82 -2.28 -14.26
CA GLY A 232 -14.95 -1.44 -15.08
C GLY A 232 -15.04 0.06 -14.82
N LYS A 233 -16.00 0.54 -14.02
CA LYS A 233 -16.08 1.96 -13.62
C LYS A 233 -14.98 2.32 -12.63
N VAL A 234 -14.63 3.60 -12.56
CA VAL A 234 -13.65 4.09 -11.57
C VAL A 234 -14.37 4.87 -10.48
N LEU A 235 -14.30 4.37 -9.24
CA LEU A 235 -14.78 5.04 -8.05
C LEU A 235 -13.73 6.02 -7.55
N VAL A 236 -14.04 7.30 -7.55
CA VAL A 236 -13.19 8.36 -6.99
C VAL A 236 -13.82 8.90 -5.72
N THR A 237 -13.08 8.90 -4.61
CA THR A 237 -13.64 9.29 -3.31
C THR A 237 -12.71 10.13 -2.46
N GLY A 238 -13.32 11.06 -1.71
CA GLY A 238 -12.65 11.99 -0.80
C GLY A 238 -11.60 12.87 -1.47
N GLY A 239 -10.57 13.23 -0.71
CA GLY A 239 -9.51 14.14 -1.13
C GLY A 239 -9.64 15.53 -0.51
N CYS A 240 -8.61 16.33 -0.74
CA CYS A 240 -8.51 17.72 -0.35
C CYS A 240 -8.93 18.62 -1.52
N ALA A 241 -9.57 19.74 -1.20
CA ALA A 241 -9.81 20.88 -2.08
C ALA A 241 -9.72 22.16 -1.21
N ASN A 242 -10.57 23.17 -1.44
CA ASN A 242 -10.72 24.29 -0.49
C ASN A 242 -11.18 23.79 0.89
N ASP A 243 -11.99 22.73 0.89
CA ASP A 243 -12.35 21.93 2.04
C ASP A 243 -12.05 20.46 1.77
N TYR A 244 -12.05 19.65 2.82
CA TYR A 244 -11.90 18.21 2.68
C TYR A 244 -13.22 17.63 2.17
N LEU A 245 -13.14 16.64 1.29
CA LEU A 245 -14.31 16.08 0.63
C LEU A 245 -14.76 14.77 1.25
N ASN A 246 -16.07 14.61 1.37
CA ASN A 246 -16.74 13.33 1.60
C ASN A 246 -17.45 12.81 0.34
N SER A 247 -17.36 13.54 -0.78
CA SER A 247 -18.05 13.20 -2.02
C SER A 247 -17.37 12.05 -2.75
N THR A 248 -18.21 11.25 -3.41
CA THR A 248 -17.80 10.13 -4.24
C THR A 248 -18.37 10.31 -5.64
N GLU A 249 -17.59 9.99 -6.67
CA GLU A 249 -17.97 10.10 -8.07
C GLU A 249 -17.52 8.86 -8.85
N LEU A 250 -18.31 8.46 -9.84
CA LEU A 250 -18.05 7.32 -10.70
C LEU A 250 -17.74 7.78 -12.11
N TYR A 251 -16.60 7.37 -12.65
CA TYR A 251 -16.28 7.51 -14.07
C TYR A 251 -16.70 6.26 -14.83
N ASP A 252 -17.38 6.46 -15.95
CA ASP A 252 -17.73 5.40 -16.89
C ASP A 252 -16.81 5.44 -18.13
N PRO A 253 -15.84 4.50 -18.27
CA PRO A 253 -14.92 4.49 -19.38
C PRO A 253 -15.54 4.35 -20.78
N SER A 254 -16.78 3.83 -20.87
CA SER A 254 -17.44 3.62 -22.15
C SER A 254 -18.00 4.91 -22.75
N THR A 255 -18.32 5.89 -21.90
CA THR A 255 -18.93 7.17 -22.30
C THR A 255 -18.05 8.37 -21.97
N GLY A 256 -17.07 8.23 -21.09
CA GLY A 256 -16.30 9.34 -20.54
C GLY A 256 -17.08 10.19 -19.53
N ALA A 257 -18.28 9.75 -19.13
CA ALA A 257 -19.15 10.51 -18.24
C ALA A 257 -18.82 10.28 -16.76
N TRP A 258 -19.11 11.29 -15.94
CA TRP A 258 -19.02 11.24 -14.48
C TRP A 258 -20.42 11.28 -13.85
N THR A 259 -20.61 10.52 -12.77
CA THR A 259 -21.86 10.51 -11.99
C THR A 259 -21.53 10.66 -10.51
N VAL A 260 -22.22 11.56 -9.81
CA VAL A 260 -22.11 11.69 -8.35
C VAL A 260 -22.76 10.48 -7.68
N ALA A 261 -22.07 9.86 -6.73
CA ALA A 261 -22.52 8.71 -5.95
C ALA A 261 -22.80 9.09 -4.48
N ALA A 262 -23.11 8.09 -3.65
CA ALA A 262 -23.33 8.31 -2.22
C ALA A 262 -22.12 8.96 -1.54
N VAL A 263 -22.39 9.84 -0.58
CA VAL A 263 -21.36 10.54 0.20
C VAL A 263 -20.92 9.70 1.40
N MET A 264 -19.67 9.88 1.82
CA MET A 264 -19.15 9.32 3.06
C MET A 264 -19.62 10.14 4.28
N ASN A 265 -19.66 9.50 5.45
CA ASN A 265 -20.02 10.18 6.71
C ASN A 265 -18.99 11.24 7.12
N ASN A 266 -17.71 11.01 6.79
CA ASN A 266 -16.62 11.90 7.12
C ASN A 266 -15.94 12.39 5.85
N ALA A 267 -15.50 13.66 5.87
CA ALA A 267 -14.60 14.18 4.86
C ALA A 267 -13.16 13.72 5.15
N LEU A 268 -12.50 13.15 4.16
CA LEU A 268 -11.23 12.44 4.33
C LEU A 268 -10.23 12.87 3.25
N CYS A 269 -9.01 13.18 3.65
CA CYS A 269 -7.89 13.37 2.73
C CYS A 269 -6.74 12.41 3.10
N SER A 270 -5.95 11.97 2.10
CA SER A 270 -4.78 11.09 2.35
C SER A 270 -5.13 9.77 3.07
N HIS A 271 -6.35 9.27 2.84
CA HIS A 271 -6.81 7.94 3.24
C HIS A 271 -6.37 6.90 2.20
N THR A 272 -6.54 5.62 2.50
CA THR A 272 -6.33 4.54 1.52
C THR A 272 -7.66 3.92 1.11
N ALA A 273 -7.69 3.32 -0.07
CA ALA A 273 -8.81 2.53 -0.58
C ALA A 273 -8.29 1.17 -1.08
N SER A 274 -9.02 0.10 -0.78
CA SER A 274 -8.67 -1.27 -1.17
C SER A 274 -9.90 -1.95 -1.76
N VAL A 275 -9.80 -2.39 -3.02
CA VAL A 275 -10.82 -3.23 -3.66
C VAL A 275 -10.66 -4.64 -3.10
N LEU A 276 -11.71 -5.14 -2.46
CA LEU A 276 -11.74 -6.45 -1.81
C LEU A 276 -12.14 -7.55 -2.80
N ALA A 277 -11.87 -8.80 -2.46
CA ALA A 277 -12.22 -9.97 -3.30
C ALA A 277 -13.73 -10.08 -3.60
N ASN A 278 -14.59 -9.56 -2.70
CA ASN A 278 -16.04 -9.51 -2.90
C ASN A 278 -16.51 -8.29 -3.73
N GLY A 279 -15.59 -7.52 -4.30
CA GLY A 279 -15.87 -6.34 -5.13
C GLY A 279 -16.20 -5.06 -4.35
N LYS A 280 -16.32 -5.11 -3.02
CA LYS A 280 -16.50 -3.89 -2.19
C LYS A 280 -15.20 -3.10 -2.10
N VAL A 281 -15.29 -1.81 -1.82
CA VAL A 281 -14.12 -0.95 -1.60
C VAL A 281 -14.05 -0.55 -0.13
N LEU A 282 -13.00 -0.99 0.55
CA LEU A 282 -12.68 -0.56 1.92
C LEU A 282 -11.89 0.74 1.87
N ILE A 283 -12.35 1.77 2.58
CA ILE A 283 -11.57 2.96 2.88
C ILE A 283 -11.12 2.95 4.34
N THR A 284 -9.91 3.44 4.61
CA THR A 284 -9.38 3.50 5.97
C THR A 284 -8.60 4.78 6.24
N GLY A 285 -8.81 5.33 7.43
CA GLY A 285 -8.05 6.45 7.96
C GLY A 285 -8.22 7.74 7.17
N GLY A 286 -7.11 8.44 6.97
CA GLY A 286 -7.07 9.79 6.42
C GLY A 286 -7.09 10.86 7.51
N SER A 287 -6.97 12.12 7.09
CA SER A 287 -7.12 13.28 7.96
C SER A 287 -8.48 13.93 7.74
N SER A 288 -9.07 14.42 8.83
CA SER A 288 -10.26 15.28 8.77
C SER A 288 -9.87 16.74 8.47
N SER A 289 -10.86 17.58 8.16
CA SER A 289 -10.67 19.03 7.98
C SER A 289 -10.09 19.76 9.20
N ARG A 290 -10.10 19.13 10.37
CA ARG A 290 -9.48 19.65 11.61
C ARG A 290 -8.04 19.16 11.81
N ALA A 291 -7.41 18.63 10.76
CA ALA A 291 -6.09 18.00 10.78
C ALA A 291 -5.96 16.81 11.77
N VAL A 292 -7.08 16.24 12.22
CA VAL A 292 -7.10 15.07 13.10
C VAL A 292 -6.95 13.81 12.25
N ALA A 293 -5.99 12.95 12.59
CA ALA A 293 -5.85 11.63 11.98
C ALA A 293 -7.01 10.73 12.41
N LEU A 294 -7.69 10.14 11.44
CA LEU A 294 -8.88 9.34 11.64
C LEU A 294 -8.54 7.86 11.72
N ASN A 295 -9.28 7.13 12.56
CA ASN A 295 -9.24 5.68 12.61
C ASN A 295 -10.49 5.04 11.98
N SER A 296 -11.37 5.85 11.39
CA SER A 296 -12.60 5.38 10.78
C SER A 296 -12.33 4.49 9.56
N SER A 297 -13.19 3.50 9.38
CA SER A 297 -13.24 2.67 8.18
C SER A 297 -14.66 2.60 7.63
N ALA A 298 -14.79 2.43 6.32
CA ALA A 298 -16.09 2.23 5.68
C ALA A 298 -15.96 1.36 4.43
N LEU A 299 -17.04 0.70 4.06
CA LEU A 299 -17.17 -0.09 2.85
C LEU A 299 -18.12 0.60 1.87
N TYR A 300 -17.68 0.76 0.63
CA TYR A 300 -18.56 1.03 -0.50
C TYR A 300 -18.99 -0.28 -1.13
N ASP A 301 -20.30 -0.44 -1.34
CA ASP A 301 -20.86 -1.59 -2.05
C ASP A 301 -21.32 -1.15 -3.46
N PRO A 302 -20.58 -1.52 -4.53
CA PRO A 302 -20.95 -1.14 -5.89
C PRO A 302 -22.31 -1.65 -6.36
N SER A 303 -22.86 -2.70 -5.73
CA SER A 303 -24.17 -3.25 -6.10
C SER A 303 -25.33 -2.37 -5.62
N THR A 304 -25.15 -1.66 -4.50
CA THR A 304 -26.15 -0.76 -3.93
C THR A 304 -25.81 0.71 -4.11
N GLY A 305 -24.56 1.03 -4.41
CA GLY A 305 -24.04 2.38 -4.53
C GLY A 305 -23.88 3.11 -3.20
N ASN A 306 -23.94 2.40 -2.06
CA ASN A 306 -23.96 2.99 -0.73
C ASN A 306 -22.67 2.74 0.06
N TRP A 307 -22.39 3.65 1.00
CA TRP A 307 -21.37 3.49 2.03
C TRP A 307 -21.95 2.88 3.30
N THR A 308 -21.20 2.02 3.97
CA THR A 308 -21.52 1.49 5.30
C THR A 308 -20.30 1.61 6.20
N SER A 309 -20.44 2.22 7.37
CA SER A 309 -19.36 2.28 8.37
C SER A 309 -19.05 0.89 8.89
N THR A 310 -17.77 0.61 9.12
CA THR A 310 -17.29 -0.65 9.70
C THR A 310 -16.51 -0.39 10.98
N VAL A 311 -16.03 -1.45 11.63
CA VAL A 311 -15.24 -1.35 12.86
C VAL A 311 -14.01 -0.47 12.60
N ASN A 312 -13.77 0.50 13.49
CA ASN A 312 -12.65 1.42 13.37
C ASN A 312 -11.31 0.69 13.63
N MET A 313 -10.25 1.21 13.02
CA MET A 313 -8.87 0.84 13.37
C MET A 313 -8.57 1.24 14.82
N ASN A 314 -7.54 0.63 15.41
CA ASN A 314 -7.07 0.96 16.75
C ASN A 314 -6.37 2.32 16.78
N ASN A 315 -5.65 2.68 15.70
CA ASN A 315 -4.92 3.94 15.62
C ASN A 315 -5.42 4.81 14.47
N GLY A 316 -5.59 6.10 14.76
CA GLY A 316 -5.85 7.10 13.73
C GLY A 316 -4.59 7.36 12.90
N ARG A 317 -4.72 7.32 11.57
CA ARG A 317 -3.58 7.46 10.67
C ARG A 317 -3.97 8.02 9.29
N HIS A 318 -3.07 8.77 8.69
CA HIS A 318 -3.11 9.16 7.28
C HIS A 318 -1.72 8.98 6.65
N PHE A 319 -1.63 9.00 5.32
CA PHE A 319 -0.40 8.65 4.58
C PHE A 319 0.17 7.26 4.92
N HIS A 320 -0.67 6.34 5.40
CA HIS A 320 -0.34 4.93 5.54
C HIS A 320 -0.50 4.20 4.21
N THR A 321 -0.03 2.95 4.17
CA THR A 321 -0.28 2.05 3.03
C THR A 321 -1.28 0.98 3.39
N ALA A 322 -2.07 0.53 2.42
CA ALA A 322 -2.98 -0.60 2.53
C ALA A 322 -2.64 -1.64 1.47
N SER A 323 -2.39 -2.88 1.92
CA SER A 323 -1.99 -3.99 1.06
C SER A 323 -3.03 -5.10 1.13
N VAL A 324 -3.73 -5.36 0.03
CA VAL A 324 -4.61 -6.53 -0.08
C VAL A 324 -3.72 -7.76 -0.28
N LEU A 325 -3.81 -8.70 0.66
CA LEU A 325 -3.00 -9.91 0.70
C LEU A 325 -3.61 -11.03 -0.17
N PRO A 326 -2.83 -12.06 -0.54
CA PRO A 326 -3.34 -13.17 -1.36
C PRO A 326 -4.53 -13.92 -0.73
N ASN A 327 -4.63 -13.92 0.60
CA ASN A 327 -5.76 -14.52 1.32
C ASN A 327 -7.00 -13.60 1.40
N GLY A 328 -6.92 -12.37 0.88
CA GLY A 328 -8.01 -11.40 0.87
C GLY A 328 -8.03 -10.42 2.05
N ASP A 329 -7.19 -10.62 3.08
CA ASP A 329 -7.08 -9.67 4.19
C ASP A 329 -6.39 -8.38 3.73
N VAL A 330 -6.59 -7.28 4.48
CA VAL A 330 -5.95 -5.99 4.18
C VAL A 330 -5.01 -5.59 5.30
N LEU A 331 -3.70 -5.58 5.03
CA LEU A 331 -2.70 -5.10 5.97
C LEU A 331 -2.50 -3.59 5.81
N ILE A 332 -2.70 -2.85 6.90
CA ILE A 332 -2.39 -1.44 7.02
C ILE A 332 -1.06 -1.27 7.76
N THR A 333 -0.16 -0.44 7.23
CA THR A 333 1.14 -0.19 7.87
C THR A 333 1.50 1.30 7.87
N GLY A 334 2.11 1.74 8.98
CA GLY A 334 2.67 3.09 9.11
C GLY A 334 1.66 4.23 9.00
N GLY A 335 2.08 5.38 8.49
CA GLY A 335 1.30 6.60 8.45
C GLY A 335 1.55 7.52 9.64
N TYR A 336 0.88 8.67 9.65
CA TYR A 336 1.05 9.73 10.64
C TYR A 336 -0.22 9.90 11.47
N ASN A 337 -0.10 9.93 12.81
CA ASN A 337 -1.25 10.02 13.71
C ASN A 337 -1.62 11.46 14.14
N GLY A 338 -1.00 12.47 13.54
CA GLY A 338 -1.15 13.87 13.95
C GLY A 338 -0.06 14.35 14.92
N THR A 339 0.76 13.44 15.44
CA THR A 339 1.91 13.78 16.30
C THR A 339 3.18 13.08 15.83
N ASN A 340 3.11 11.76 15.60
CA ASN A 340 4.25 10.93 15.25
C ASN A 340 3.95 10.07 14.01
N SER A 341 5.01 9.74 13.25
CA SER A 341 4.97 8.62 12.33
C SER A 341 4.78 7.32 13.13
N LEU A 342 4.00 6.40 12.59
CA LEU A 342 3.68 5.12 13.21
C LEU A 342 4.60 4.03 12.64
N ASN A 343 5.00 3.10 13.50
CA ASN A 343 5.56 1.81 13.08
C ASN A 343 4.54 0.66 13.23
N THR A 344 3.33 0.95 13.69
CA THR A 344 2.29 -0.07 13.92
C THR A 344 1.67 -0.56 12.63
N ALA A 345 1.27 -1.82 12.65
CA ALA A 345 0.53 -2.48 11.58
C ALA A 345 -0.77 -3.09 12.12
N GLU A 346 -1.81 -3.10 11.29
CA GLU A 346 -3.14 -3.62 11.64
C GLU A 346 -3.70 -4.40 10.44
N LEU A 347 -4.23 -5.60 10.69
CA LEU A 347 -4.81 -6.48 9.67
C LEU A 347 -6.34 -6.43 9.76
N TYR A 348 -6.98 -6.10 8.65
CA TYR A 348 -8.43 -6.18 8.50
C TYR A 348 -8.81 -7.50 7.86
N ASN A 349 -9.72 -8.23 8.50
CA ASN A 349 -10.34 -9.41 7.92
C ASN A 349 -11.72 -9.05 7.33
N PRO A 350 -11.91 -9.05 6.01
CA PRO A 350 -13.18 -8.71 5.39
C PRO A 350 -14.35 -9.66 5.68
N SER A 351 -14.07 -10.91 6.05
CA SER A 351 -15.12 -11.90 6.32
C SER A 351 -15.77 -11.69 7.69
N THR A 352 -15.01 -11.20 8.66
CA THR A 352 -15.49 -10.90 10.01
C THR A 352 -15.73 -9.40 10.23
N GLY A 353 -15.13 -8.55 9.41
CA GLY A 353 -15.17 -7.10 9.55
C GLY A 353 -14.36 -6.58 10.74
N THR A 354 -13.38 -7.35 11.23
CA THR A 354 -12.60 -7.03 12.44
C THR A 354 -11.16 -6.65 12.14
N TRP A 355 -10.56 -5.87 13.04
CA TRP A 355 -9.15 -5.50 13.02
C TRP A 355 -8.34 -6.30 14.03
N THR A 356 -7.13 -6.70 13.65
CA THR A 356 -6.15 -7.34 14.53
C THR A 356 -4.85 -6.52 14.52
N ILE A 357 -4.32 -6.22 15.70
CA ILE A 357 -3.01 -5.57 15.83
C ILE A 357 -1.93 -6.58 15.46
N MET A 358 -1.01 -6.16 14.59
CA MET A 358 0.11 -6.99 14.12
C MET A 358 1.43 -6.52 14.73
N ASP A 359 2.49 -7.29 14.49
CA ASP A 359 3.86 -6.89 14.86
C ASP A 359 4.26 -5.55 14.22
N VAL A 360 5.06 -4.78 14.94
CA VAL A 360 5.48 -3.43 14.55
C VAL A 360 6.70 -3.46 13.62
N MET A 361 6.74 -2.54 12.66
CA MET A 361 7.91 -2.28 11.81
C MET A 361 9.09 -1.79 12.68
N ASN A 362 10.32 -2.03 12.21
CA ASN A 362 11.55 -1.58 12.87
C ASN A 362 11.67 -0.05 12.82
N SER A 363 11.25 0.58 11.72
CA SER A 363 11.20 2.04 11.58
C SER A 363 9.75 2.54 11.52
N ALA A 364 9.45 3.59 12.29
CA ALA A 364 8.25 4.37 12.06
C ALA A 364 8.34 5.08 10.71
N ARG A 365 7.24 5.16 9.97
CA ARG A 365 7.23 5.79 8.65
C ARG A 365 5.83 6.22 8.25
N SER A 366 5.75 7.36 7.57
CA SER A 366 4.59 7.78 6.79
C SER A 366 5.02 8.09 5.35
N ILE A 367 4.07 8.14 4.42
CA ILE A 367 4.33 8.46 3.01
C ILE A 367 5.37 7.49 2.36
N HIS A 368 5.40 6.25 2.85
CA HIS A 368 6.19 5.15 2.29
C HIS A 368 5.39 4.40 1.22
N THR A 369 6.02 3.41 0.60
CA THR A 369 5.33 2.47 -0.30
C THR A 369 5.35 1.05 0.26
N ALA A 370 4.31 0.27 -0.07
CA ALA A 370 4.19 -1.15 0.24
C ALA A 370 3.97 -1.94 -1.05
N SER A 371 4.68 -3.05 -1.23
CA SER A 371 4.57 -3.94 -2.39
C SER A 371 4.33 -5.37 -1.94
N VAL A 372 3.18 -5.95 -2.29
CA VAL A 372 2.86 -7.36 -2.06
C VAL A 372 3.55 -8.21 -3.12
N LEU A 373 4.62 -8.88 -2.74
CA LEU A 373 5.44 -9.67 -3.64
C LEU A 373 4.74 -10.98 -4.04
N LYS A 374 5.19 -11.59 -5.15
CA LYS A 374 4.64 -12.85 -5.66
C LYS A 374 4.70 -14.01 -4.66
N ASN A 375 5.64 -13.96 -3.72
CA ASN A 375 5.78 -14.96 -2.66
C ASN A 375 4.90 -14.67 -1.43
N GLY A 376 4.01 -13.68 -1.49
CA GLY A 376 3.11 -13.28 -0.42
C GLY A 376 3.71 -12.34 0.63
N LYS A 377 5.03 -12.09 0.59
CA LYS A 377 5.68 -11.14 1.50
C LYS A 377 5.40 -9.70 1.12
N ILE A 378 5.58 -8.78 2.06
CA ILE A 378 5.30 -7.36 1.86
C ILE A 378 6.58 -6.56 2.03
N LEU A 379 7.03 -5.92 0.95
CA LEU A 379 8.16 -5.01 0.98
C LEU A 379 7.69 -3.59 1.26
N ILE A 380 8.14 -3.02 2.37
CA ILE A 380 7.94 -1.63 2.78
C ILE A 380 9.22 -0.86 2.49
N THR A 381 9.12 0.31 1.84
CA THR A 381 10.31 1.06 1.40
C THR A 381 10.16 2.56 1.61
N GLY A 382 11.24 3.18 2.12
CA GLY A 382 11.34 4.63 2.29
C GLY A 382 10.24 5.21 3.20
N GLY A 383 9.80 6.42 2.90
CA GLY A 383 8.91 7.19 3.79
C GLY A 383 9.69 8.12 4.71
N THR A 384 8.99 8.70 5.67
CA THR A 384 9.57 9.70 6.56
C THR A 384 9.17 9.53 8.02
N ASP A 385 10.12 9.81 8.90
CA ASP A 385 9.94 10.03 10.32
C ASP A 385 10.85 11.18 10.76
N ASN A 386 10.33 12.41 10.68
CA ASN A 386 11.05 13.70 10.78
C ASN A 386 12.13 13.95 9.70
N SER A 387 12.68 12.89 9.12
CA SER A 387 13.63 12.88 8.00
C SER A 387 13.25 11.79 7.01
N ALA A 388 13.74 11.88 5.77
CA ALA A 388 13.53 10.82 4.78
C ALA A 388 14.29 9.55 5.21
N LEU A 389 13.66 8.39 4.99
CA LEU A 389 14.24 7.09 5.29
C LEU A 389 14.79 6.44 4.02
N ASN A 390 15.92 5.77 4.17
CA ASN A 390 16.48 4.88 3.16
C ASN A 390 16.33 3.39 3.53
N SER A 391 15.64 3.08 4.63
CA SER A 391 15.43 1.70 5.04
C SER A 391 14.30 1.04 4.25
N ALA A 392 14.49 -0.25 3.95
CA ALA A 392 13.46 -1.14 3.46
C ALA A 392 13.28 -2.32 4.42
N GLU A 393 12.04 -2.77 4.58
CA GLU A 393 11.67 -3.86 5.49
C GLU A 393 10.74 -4.83 4.78
N LEU A 394 10.88 -6.12 5.10
CA LEU A 394 10.08 -7.20 4.57
C LEU A 394 9.31 -7.88 5.69
N TYR A 395 8.02 -8.10 5.47
CA TYR A 395 7.13 -8.87 6.33
C TYR A 395 6.81 -10.21 5.67
#